data_AF-A0A5C8MQA0-F1
#
_entry.id   AF-A0A5C8MQA0-F1
#
_cell.length_a   1.000
_cell.length_b   1.000
_cell.length_c   1.000
_cell.angle_alpha   90.00
_cell.angle_beta   90.00
_cell.angle_gamma   90.00
#
_symmetry.space_group_name_H-M   'P 1'
#
loop_
_entity.id
_entity.type
_entity.pdbx_description
1 polymer ?
#
loop_
_entity_poly.entity_id
_entity_poly.type
_entity_poly.pdbx_seq_one_letter_code
_entity_poly.pdbx_strand_id
1 'polypeptide(L)'
;FIWGLGSHIPKTIWRQELPLLMRLIDIVLREPLIQMLEWHIGIKTDYKYSIGKGGRHLKKFLEPEIWNDFEKTYTDANYDNIWNSLFLFHDLFKKTAEHVGQVYGFHFPEEECKRALEFLKHVKELPQDAKSIF
;
A
#
# COMPACT_ATOMS: atom_id res chain seq x y z
N PHE A 1 5.23 -3.24 -5.28
CA PHE A 1 4.44 -3.21 -4.04
C PHE A 1 5.09 -4.02 -2.91
N ILE A 2 4.97 -5.36 -2.88
CA ILE A 2 5.46 -6.23 -1.78
C ILE A 2 6.93 -5.99 -1.44
N TRP A 3 7.80 -5.91 -2.44
CA TRP A 3 9.22 -5.63 -2.24
C TRP A 3 9.48 -4.27 -1.56
N GLY A 4 8.69 -3.24 -1.88
CA GLY A 4 8.80 -1.92 -1.26
C GLY A 4 8.47 -1.96 0.24
N LEU A 5 7.33 -2.58 0.59
CA LEU A 5 6.91 -2.80 1.98
C LEU A 5 7.87 -3.70 2.76
N GLY A 6 8.46 -4.72 2.12
CA GLY A 6 9.31 -5.71 2.77
C GLY A 6 10.80 -5.42 2.74
N SER A 7 11.24 -4.23 2.29
CA SER A 7 12.68 -3.95 2.22
C SER A 7 13.06 -2.49 2.42
N HIS A 8 12.81 -1.62 1.44
CA HIS A 8 13.37 -0.27 1.39
C HIS A 8 12.62 0.69 2.31
N ILE A 9 11.29 0.62 2.31
CA ILE A 9 10.46 1.55 3.09
C ILE A 9 10.69 1.38 4.59
N PRO A 10 10.64 0.15 5.18
CA PRO A 10 10.95 -0.05 6.60
C PRO A 10 12.33 0.48 7.00
N LYS A 11 13.34 0.29 6.14
CA LYS A 11 14.71 0.79 6.40
C LYS A 11 14.77 2.32 6.36
N THR A 12 14.05 2.94 5.43
CA THR A 12 14.02 4.40 5.25
C THR A 12 13.31 5.09 6.41
N ILE A 13 12.20 4.50 6.90
CA ILE A 13 11.49 5.01 8.08
C ILE A 13 12.34 4.85 9.35
N TRP A 14 13.04 3.73 9.51
CA TRP A 14 13.96 3.50 10.63
C TRP A 14 15.11 4.52 10.67
N ARG A 15 15.65 4.91 9.50
CA ARG A 15 16.67 5.97 9.37
C ARG A 15 16.14 7.40 9.48
N GLN A 16 14.83 7.57 9.60
CA GLN A 16 14.16 8.87 9.64
C GLN A 16 14.43 9.76 8.41
N GLU A 17 14.54 9.14 7.23
CA GLU A 17 14.79 9.85 5.97
C GLU A 17 13.47 10.32 5.33
N LEU A 18 12.75 11.22 6.00
CA LEU A 18 11.37 11.61 5.65
C LEU A 18 11.15 11.96 4.16
N PRO A 19 11.97 12.80 3.49
CA PRO A 19 11.74 13.14 2.09
C PRO A 19 11.84 11.93 1.16
N LEU A 20 12.78 11.02 1.43
CA LEU A 20 12.92 9.78 0.67
C LEU A 20 11.75 8.83 0.95
N LEU A 21 11.35 8.73 2.22
CA LEU A 21 10.23 7.90 2.66
C LEU A 21 8.94 8.28 1.94
N MET A 22 8.57 9.57 1.95
CA MET A 22 7.35 10.04 1.28
C MET A 22 7.39 9.78 -0.23
N ARG A 23 8.56 9.99 -0.87
CA ARG A 23 8.75 9.67 -2.29
C ARG A 23 8.57 8.18 -2.58
N LEU A 24 9.11 7.30 -1.73
CA LEU A 24 8.96 5.86 -1.88
C LEU A 24 7.52 5.40 -1.69
N ILE A 25 6.80 5.98 -0.73
CA ILE A 25 5.37 5.69 -0.51
C ILE A 25 4.56 6.04 -1.78
N ASP A 26 4.78 7.22 -2.36
CA ASP A 26 4.04 7.66 -3.54
C ASP A 26 4.32 6.77 -4.76
N ILE A 27 5.59 6.50 -5.06
CA ILE A 27 5.98 5.80 -6.29
C ILE A 27 5.85 4.28 -6.15
N VAL A 28 6.26 3.71 -5.02
CA VAL A 28 6.39 2.25 -4.86
C VAL A 28 5.13 1.60 -4.31
N LEU A 29 4.30 2.35 -3.56
CA LEU A 29 3.07 1.84 -2.96
C LEU A 29 1.82 2.43 -3.61
N ARG A 30 1.73 3.76 -3.70
CA ARG A 30 0.49 4.42 -4.13
C ARG A 30 0.19 4.22 -5.61
N GLU A 31 1.18 4.34 -6.50
CA GLU A 31 0.97 4.07 -7.93
C GLU A 31 0.44 2.65 -8.20
N PRO A 32 1.07 1.56 -7.67
CA PRO A 32 0.52 0.22 -7.82
C PRO A 32 -0.85 0.03 -7.16
N LEU A 33 -1.11 0.66 -6.02
CA LEU A 33 -2.42 0.58 -5.37
C LEU A 33 -3.51 1.24 -6.23
N ILE A 34 -3.25 2.41 -6.79
CA ILE A 34 -4.18 3.09 -7.72
C ILE A 34 -4.45 2.19 -8.93
N GLN A 35 -3.43 1.52 -9.47
CA GLN A 35 -3.60 0.58 -10.58
C GLN A 35 -4.49 -0.61 -10.21
N MET A 36 -4.32 -1.17 -9.00
CA MET A 36 -5.14 -2.28 -8.53
C MET A 36 -6.60 -1.85 -8.29
N LEU A 37 -6.80 -0.66 -7.74
CA LEU A 37 -8.13 -0.05 -7.59
C LEU A 37 -8.78 0.24 -8.94
N GLU A 38 -8.00 0.65 -9.95
CA GLU A 38 -8.47 0.80 -11.33
C GLU A 38 -9.04 -0.51 -11.87
N TRP A 39 -8.31 -1.61 -11.71
CA TRP A 39 -8.78 -2.92 -12.16
C TRP A 39 -9.99 -3.40 -11.37
N HIS A 40 -10.01 -3.19 -10.06
CA HIS A 40 -11.17 -3.50 -9.22
C HIS A 40 -12.43 -2.75 -9.70
N ILE A 41 -12.33 -1.44 -9.96
CA ILE A 41 -13.43 -0.64 -10.51
C ILE A 41 -13.78 -1.10 -11.94
N GLY A 42 -12.76 -1.37 -12.76
CA GLY A 42 -12.91 -1.81 -14.14
C GLY A 42 -13.75 -3.08 -14.23
N ILE A 43 -13.45 -4.09 -13.41
CA ILE A 43 -14.25 -5.32 -13.31
C ILE A 43 -15.70 -5.01 -12.98
N LYS A 44 -15.95 -4.16 -11.98
CA LYS A 44 -17.32 -3.85 -11.52
C LYS A 44 -18.12 -2.99 -12.51
N THR A 45 -17.43 -2.24 -13.35
CA THR A 45 -18.04 -1.30 -14.29
C THR A 45 -17.91 -1.75 -15.75
N ASP A 46 -17.43 -2.98 -15.98
CA ASP A 46 -17.18 -3.53 -17.31
C ASP A 46 -16.26 -2.60 -18.14
N TYR A 47 -15.29 -1.97 -17.46
CA TYR A 47 -14.32 -1.02 -18.00
C TYR A 47 -14.92 0.16 -18.78
N LYS A 48 -16.20 0.50 -18.53
CA LYS A 48 -16.91 1.60 -19.22
C LYS A 48 -16.45 3.00 -18.79
N TYR A 49 -15.80 3.11 -17.63
CA TYR A 49 -15.40 4.38 -17.04
C TYR A 49 -13.90 4.42 -16.74
N SER A 50 -13.30 5.59 -16.95
CA SER A 50 -11.93 5.87 -16.52
C SER A 50 -11.92 6.47 -15.11
N ILE A 51 -11.00 6.00 -14.26
CA ILE A 51 -10.74 6.59 -12.94
C ILE A 51 -10.03 7.97 -13.03
N GLY A 52 -9.67 8.40 -14.23
CA GLY A 52 -8.93 9.62 -14.50
C GLY A 52 -7.45 9.53 -14.09
N LYS A 53 -6.64 10.44 -14.65
CA LYS A 53 -5.21 10.58 -14.33
C LYS A 53 -4.99 10.62 -12.81
N GLY A 54 -4.13 9.74 -12.31
CA GLY A 54 -3.77 9.64 -10.89
C GLY A 54 -4.92 9.22 -9.98
N GLY A 55 -5.98 8.59 -10.50
CA GLY A 55 -7.11 8.15 -9.69
C GLY A 55 -8.01 9.26 -9.17
N ARG A 56 -8.02 10.44 -9.82
CA ARG A 56 -8.83 11.60 -9.39
C ARG A 56 -10.34 11.33 -9.25
N HIS A 57 -10.87 10.25 -9.85
CA HIS A 57 -12.28 9.86 -9.76
C HIS A 57 -12.52 8.62 -8.87
N LEU A 58 -11.50 8.09 -8.19
CA LEU A 58 -11.63 6.89 -7.34
C LEU A 58 -12.80 7.01 -6.35
N LYS A 59 -12.95 8.16 -5.68
CA LYS A 59 -14.06 8.44 -4.74
C LYS A 59 -15.45 8.22 -5.32
N LYS A 60 -15.63 8.38 -6.64
CA LYS A 60 -16.93 8.23 -7.30
C LYS A 60 -17.35 6.77 -7.47
N PHE A 61 -16.39 5.86 -7.52
CA PHE A 61 -16.61 4.47 -7.93
C PHE A 61 -16.29 3.45 -6.83
N LEU A 62 -15.41 3.80 -5.90
CA LEU A 62 -15.06 2.94 -4.78
C LEU A 62 -16.17 2.91 -3.73
N GLU A 63 -16.31 1.75 -3.11
CA GLU A 63 -17.11 1.57 -1.90
C GLU A 63 -16.63 2.53 -0.81
N PRO A 64 -17.55 3.08 0.01
CA PRO A 64 -17.20 4.02 1.08
C PRO A 64 -16.12 3.52 2.02
N GLU A 65 -16.12 2.23 2.34
CA GLU A 65 -15.09 1.57 3.18
C GLU A 65 -13.70 1.63 2.54
N ILE A 66 -13.60 1.20 1.26
CA ILE A 66 -12.33 1.20 0.52
C ILE A 66 -11.83 2.64 0.32
N TRP A 67 -12.72 3.58 0.03
CA TRP A 67 -12.35 5.00 -0.09
C TRP A 67 -11.83 5.56 1.23
N ASN A 68 -12.50 5.28 2.34
CA ASN A 68 -12.10 5.75 3.67
C ASN A 68 -10.71 5.23 4.06
N ASP A 69 -10.42 3.96 3.78
CA ASP A 69 -9.11 3.39 4.05
C ASP A 69 -8.05 3.97 3.10
N PHE A 70 -8.39 4.16 1.82
CA PHE A 70 -7.49 4.80 0.86
C PHE A 70 -7.15 6.24 1.26
N GLU A 71 -8.12 7.01 1.75
CA GLU A 71 -7.92 8.38 2.23
C GLU A 71 -6.94 8.42 3.41
N LYS A 72 -7.04 7.47 4.34
CA LYS A 72 -6.11 7.31 5.47
C LYS A 72 -4.70 6.88 5.05
N THR A 73 -4.47 6.50 3.80
CA THR A 73 -3.10 6.26 3.28
C THR A 73 -2.33 7.56 3.01
N TYR A 74 -3.03 8.70 3.01
CA TYR A 74 -2.41 10.02 3.01
C TYR A 74 -2.16 10.46 4.45
N THR A 75 -0.89 10.63 4.81
CA THR A 75 -0.50 11.01 6.16
C THR A 75 0.24 12.33 6.17
N ASP A 76 0.31 12.93 7.36
CA ASP A 76 1.25 13.99 7.66
C ASP A 76 2.68 13.43 7.85
N ALA A 77 3.59 14.29 8.31
CA ALA A 77 4.99 13.94 8.57
C ALA A 77 5.21 13.17 9.89
N ASN A 78 4.14 12.78 10.59
CA ASN A 78 4.25 12.04 11.83
C ASN A 78 4.54 10.56 11.54
N TYR A 79 5.61 10.03 12.13
CA TYR A 79 6.06 8.66 11.87
C TYR A 79 5.07 7.57 12.31
N ASP A 80 4.32 7.76 13.39
CA ASP A 80 3.30 6.80 13.82
C ASP A 80 2.15 6.73 12.82
N ASN A 81 1.73 7.88 12.29
CA ASN A 81 0.74 7.95 11.23
C ASN A 81 1.26 7.28 9.96
N ILE A 82 2.51 7.53 9.57
CA ILE A 82 3.13 6.86 8.42
C ILE A 82 3.18 5.34 8.63
N TRP A 83 3.58 4.86 9.81
CA TRP A 83 3.54 3.42 10.11
C TRP A 83 2.14 2.82 9.93
N ASN A 84 1.12 3.49 10.45
CA ASN A 84 -0.26 3.04 10.32
C ASN A 84 -0.73 3.02 8.85
N SER A 85 -0.31 4.00 8.04
CA SER A 85 -0.67 4.01 6.61
C SER A 85 -0.02 2.88 5.82
N LEU A 86 1.19 2.43 6.18
CA LEU A 86 1.84 1.29 5.52
C LEU A 86 1.03 -0.01 5.69
N PHE A 87 0.40 -0.21 6.84
CA PHE A 87 -0.51 -1.34 7.07
C PHE A 87 -1.81 -1.20 6.24
N LEU A 88 -2.37 0.01 6.14
CA LEU A 88 -3.53 0.26 5.29
C LEU A 88 -3.21 0.04 3.80
N PHE A 89 -2.03 0.46 3.34
CA PHE A 89 -1.53 0.15 1.99
C PHE A 89 -1.55 -1.37 1.76
N HIS A 90 -0.97 -2.15 2.68
CA HIS A 90 -0.95 -3.60 2.61
C HIS A 90 -2.36 -4.18 2.48
N ASP A 91 -3.26 -3.81 3.39
CA ASP A 91 -4.60 -4.40 3.48
C ASP A 91 -5.44 -4.07 2.23
N LEU A 92 -5.38 -2.82 1.77
CA LEU A 92 -6.06 -2.38 0.55
C LEU A 92 -5.53 -3.10 -0.69
N PHE A 93 -4.20 -3.19 -0.83
CA PHE A 93 -3.59 -3.83 -1.98
C PHE A 93 -3.91 -5.32 -2.01
N LYS A 94 -3.83 -6.01 -0.87
CA LYS A 94 -4.18 -7.42 -0.75
C LYS A 94 -5.65 -7.65 -1.15
N LYS A 95 -6.59 -6.96 -0.49
CA LYS A 95 -8.04 -7.09 -0.73
C LYS A 95 -8.40 -6.90 -2.20
N THR A 96 -7.81 -5.88 -2.84
CA THR A 96 -8.10 -5.56 -4.24
C THR A 96 -7.40 -6.51 -5.21
N ALA A 97 -6.18 -6.94 -4.92
CA ALA A 97 -5.44 -7.92 -5.73
C ALA A 97 -6.08 -9.31 -5.69
N GLU A 98 -6.56 -9.76 -4.54
CA GLU A 98 -7.31 -11.02 -4.42
C GLU A 98 -8.60 -10.98 -5.25
N HIS A 99 -9.36 -9.89 -5.19
CA HIS A 99 -10.56 -9.73 -6.01
C HIS A 99 -10.24 -9.78 -7.51
N VAL A 100 -9.23 -9.03 -7.96
CA VAL A 100 -8.79 -9.05 -9.36
C VAL A 100 -8.29 -10.45 -9.76
N GLY A 101 -7.53 -11.10 -8.88
CA GLY A 101 -7.02 -12.45 -9.09
C GLY A 101 -8.11 -13.50 -9.22
N GLN A 102 -9.15 -13.45 -8.38
CA GLN A 102 -10.30 -14.35 -8.45
C GLN A 102 -11.04 -14.25 -9.80
N VAL A 103 -11.16 -13.04 -10.36
CA VAL A 103 -11.88 -12.82 -11.62
C VAL A 103 -11.06 -13.29 -12.83
N TYR A 104 -9.75 -13.08 -12.82
CA TYR A 104 -8.87 -13.38 -13.96
C TYR A 104 -8.05 -14.68 -13.81
N GLY A 105 -8.20 -15.40 -12.71
CA GLY A 105 -7.45 -16.63 -12.43
C GLY A 105 -5.99 -16.41 -12.00
N PHE A 106 -5.62 -15.20 -11.57
CA PHE A 106 -4.29 -14.93 -11.02
C PHE A 106 -4.21 -15.29 -9.54
N HIS A 107 -3.07 -15.83 -9.12
CA HIS A 107 -2.82 -16.16 -7.72
C HIS A 107 -2.07 -15.02 -7.04
N PHE A 108 -2.59 -14.56 -5.90
CA PHE A 108 -1.90 -13.59 -5.07
C PHE A 108 -0.73 -14.26 -4.33
N PRO A 109 0.48 -13.68 -4.33
CA PRO A 109 1.66 -14.25 -3.66
C PRO A 109 1.58 -14.04 -2.14
N GLU A 110 0.77 -14.88 -1.48
CA GLU A 110 0.47 -14.78 -0.04
C GLU A 110 1.71 -14.88 0.85
N GLU A 111 2.59 -15.84 0.58
CA GLU A 111 3.77 -16.08 1.41
C GLU A 111 4.77 -14.92 1.32
N GLU A 112 4.98 -14.36 0.14
CA GLU A 112 5.81 -13.17 -0.06
C GLU A 112 5.21 -11.96 0.66
N CYS A 113 3.89 -11.79 0.59
CA CYS A 113 3.18 -10.68 1.24
C CYS A 113 3.29 -10.79 2.77
N LYS A 114 3.09 -11.99 3.30
CA LYS A 114 3.23 -12.30 4.72
C LYS A 114 4.64 -12.00 5.23
N ARG A 115 5.68 -12.46 4.52
CA ARG A 115 7.08 -12.16 4.88
C ARG A 115 7.38 -10.65 4.88
N ALA A 116 6.85 -9.91 3.91
CA ALA A 116 7.01 -8.46 3.86
C ALA A 116 6.33 -7.76 5.04
N LEU A 117 5.12 -8.21 5.42
CA LEU A 117 4.38 -7.68 6.56
C LEU A 117 5.08 -7.99 7.90
N GLU A 118 5.61 -9.20 8.05
CA GLU A 118 6.39 -9.61 9.23
C GLU A 118 7.64 -8.74 9.38
N PHE A 119 8.37 -8.50 8.28
CA PHE A 119 9.53 -7.61 8.31
C PHE A 119 9.13 -6.16 8.65
N LEU A 120 8.03 -5.65 8.11
CA LEU A 120 7.52 -4.32 8.44
C LEU A 120 7.22 -4.19 9.94
N LYS A 121 6.56 -5.21 10.54
CA LYS A 121 6.26 -5.25 11.98
C LYS A 121 7.53 -5.31 12.83
N HIS A 122 8.46 -6.18 12.46
CA HIS A 122 9.76 -6.30 13.13
C HIS A 122 10.48 -4.95 13.20
N VAL A 123 10.57 -4.24 12.08
CA VAL A 123 11.25 -2.93 12.05
C VAL A 123 10.53 -1.86 12.86
N LYS A 124 9.20 -1.91 12.96
CA LYS A 124 8.41 -0.99 13.81
C LYS A 124 8.69 -1.21 15.30
N GLU A 125 8.92 -2.46 15.70
CA GLU A 125 9.15 -2.85 17.10
C GLU A 125 10.61 -2.69 17.54
N LEU A 126 11.54 -2.46 16.60
CA LEU A 126 12.95 -2.27 16.93
C LEU A 126 13.16 -1.03 17.81
N PRO A 127 13.99 -1.16 18.87
CA PRO A 127 14.46 0.00 19.62
C PRO A 127 15.16 1.00 18.71
N GLN A 128 14.97 2.29 18.99
CA GLN A 128 15.55 3.36 18.18
C GLN A 128 17.09 3.39 18.27
N ASP A 129 17.66 2.81 19.33
CA ASP A 129 19.11 2.66 19.57
C ASP A 129 19.68 1.32 19.06
N ALA A 130 18.87 0.49 18.39
CA ALA A 130 19.35 -0.74 17.77
C ALA A 130 20.49 -0.44 16.80
N LYS A 131 21.61 -1.18 16.89
CA LYS A 131 22.77 -0.97 16.00
C LYS A 131 22.60 -1.64 14.63
N SER A 132 21.65 -2.57 14.53
CA SER A 132 21.34 -3.31 13.31
C SER A 132 19.84 -3.63 13.25
N ILE A 133 19.33 -3.75 12.02
CA ILE A 133 17.95 -4.20 11.76
C ILE A 133 17.85 -5.74 11.83
N PHE A 134 18.99 -6.42 11.71
CA PHE A 134 19.18 -7.87 11.76
C PHE A 134 20.01 -8.27 12.96
#